data_AF-A0A149U7M9-F1
#
_entry.id   AF-A0A149U7M9-F1
#
_cell.length_a   1.000
_cell.length_b   1.000
_cell.length_c   1.000
_cell.angle_alpha   90.00
_cell.angle_beta   90.00
_cell.angle_gamma   90.00
#
_symmetry.space_group_name_H-M   'P 1'
#
loop_
_entity.id
_entity.type
_entity.pdbx_description
1 polymer ?
#
loop_
_entity_poly.entity_id
_entity_poly.type
_entity_poly.pdbx_seq_one_letter_code
_entity_poly.pdbx_strand_id
1 'polypeptide(L)' 'MQTECSVSAYEFPASCGRRVVTRFDGGRMSSDGGVILLKQVHDRRGFSHGFAACIRDERHPAFV' A
#
# COMPACT_ATOMS: atom_id res chain seq x y z
N MET A 1 18.57 -8.32 14.40
CA MET A 1 17.49 -9.07 13.75
C MET A 1 17.70 -8.95 12.24
N GLN A 2 17.98 -10.04 11.55
CA GLN A 2 18.05 -10.05 10.08
C GLN A 2 16.66 -10.38 9.53
N THR A 3 16.20 -9.61 8.55
CA THR A 3 14.96 -9.90 7.84
C THR A 3 15.26 -10.90 6.72
N GLU A 4 14.56 -12.03 6.68
CA GLU A 4 14.60 -12.93 5.52
C GLU A 4 13.82 -12.31 4.36
N CYS A 5 14.52 -11.62 3.45
CA CYS A 5 13.97 -11.26 2.15
C CYS A 5 14.20 -12.42 1.19
N SER A 6 13.21 -13.31 1.05
CA SER A 6 13.28 -14.45 0.14
C SER A 6 13.03 -14.09 -1.33
N VAL A 7 12.50 -12.89 -1.61
CA VAL A 7 12.13 -12.45 -2.96
C VAL A 7 12.74 -11.09 -3.25
N SER A 8 13.44 -10.99 -4.39
CA SER A 8 14.18 -9.79 -4.79
C SER A 8 13.32 -8.73 -5.48
N ALA A 9 12.23 -9.13 -6.11
CA ALA A 9 11.28 -8.22 -6.74
C ALA A 9 9.84 -8.76 -6.75
N TYR A 10 8.88 -7.86 -6.63
CA TYR A 10 7.46 -8.15 -6.79
C TYR A 10 6.84 -7.26 -7.87
N GLU A 11 5.99 -7.87 -8.69
CA GLU A 11 5.19 -7.15 -9.67
C GLU A 11 3.80 -6.84 -9.14
N PHE A 12 3.32 -5.65 -9.50
CA PHE A 12 1.99 -5.18 -9.18
C PHE A 12 1.22 -4.90 -10.48
N PRO A 13 -0.12 -4.98 -10.46
CA PRO A 13 -0.94 -4.49 -11.55
C PRO A 13 -0.50 -3.09 -11.98
N ALA A 14 -0.60 -2.82 -13.28
CA ALA A 14 -0.23 -1.53 -13.81
C ALA A 14 -1.02 -0.41 -13.12
N SER A 15 -0.32 0.65 -12.74
CA SER A 15 -0.92 1.87 -12.19
C SER A 15 -0.79 2.97 -13.23
N CYS A 16 -1.91 3.59 -13.61
CA CYS A 16 -1.95 4.64 -14.63
C CYS A 16 -1.26 4.22 -15.95
N GLY A 17 -1.43 2.96 -16.38
CA GLY A 17 -0.81 2.42 -17.60
C GLY A 17 0.69 2.14 -17.50
N ARG A 18 1.30 2.29 -16.31
CA ARG A 18 2.73 2.05 -16.08
C ARG A 18 2.94 0.77 -15.29
N ARG A 19 3.93 -0.02 -15.68
CA ARG A 19 4.38 -1.19 -14.92
C ARG A 19 4.94 -0.74 -13.57
N VAL A 20 4.54 -1.42 -12.50
CA VAL A 20 4.97 -1.15 -11.13
C VAL A 20 5.72 -2.37 -10.61
N VAL A 21 6.97 -2.17 -10.18
CA VAL A 21 7.84 -3.21 -9.64
C VAL A 21 8.47 -2.67 -8.36
N THR A 22 8.44 -3.48 -7.30
CA THR A 22 9.12 -3.17 -6.03
C THR A 22 10.37 -4.03 -5.94
N ARG A 23 11.51 -3.42 -5.59
CA ARG A 23 12.78 -4.11 -5.35
C ARG A 23 13.26 -3.84 -3.93
N PHE A 24 13.93 -4.82 -3.33
CA PHE A 24 14.43 -4.76 -1.95
C PHE A 24 15.96 -4.71 -1.87
N ASP A 25 16.62 -4.25 -2.94
CA ASP A 25 18.08 -4.16 -3.09
C ASP A 25 18.67 -2.77 -2.77
N GLY A 26 17.84 -1.82 -2.35
CA GLY A 26 18.26 -0.44 -2.10
C GLY A 26 18.95 -0.20 -0.74
N GLY A 27 19.16 -1.23 0.07
CA GLY A 27 19.74 -1.10 1.41
C GLY A 27 18.75 -0.55 2.45
N ARG A 28 19.26 0.10 3.50
CA ARG A 28 18.43 0.61 4.60
C ARG A 28 17.78 1.93 4.23
N MET A 29 16.59 1.86 3.64
CA MET A 29 15.81 3.02 3.24
C MET A 29 14.37 2.90 3.74
N SER A 30 13.76 4.04 4.07
CA SER A 30 12.31 4.13 4.24
C SER A 30 11.68 4.34 2.86
N SER A 31 10.55 3.70 2.61
CA SER A 31 9.80 3.85 1.37
C SER A 31 8.31 3.79 1.67
N ASP A 32 7.54 4.71 1.07
CA ASP A 32 6.08 4.63 1.07
C ASP A 32 5.57 3.52 0.15
N GLY A 33 6.44 2.75 -0.51
CA GLY A 33 6.09 1.66 -1.43
C GLY A 33 5.24 0.55 -0.81
N GLY A 34 5.22 0.43 0.52
CA GLY A 34 4.28 -0.44 1.25
C GLY A 34 2.81 -0.13 0.94
N VAL A 35 2.49 1.11 0.53
CA VAL A 35 1.14 1.51 0.13
C VAL A 35 0.62 0.71 -1.07
N ILE A 36 1.50 0.26 -1.96
CA ILE A 36 1.12 -0.49 -3.16
C ILE A 36 0.66 -1.91 -2.78
N LEU A 37 1.31 -2.51 -1.77
CA LEU A 37 0.86 -3.77 -1.18
C LEU A 37 -0.51 -3.60 -0.50
N LEU A 38 -0.69 -2.55 0.28
CA LEU A 38 -1.97 -2.24 0.93
C LEU A 38 -3.08 -2.03 -0.11
N LYS A 39 -2.79 -1.38 -1.24
CA LYS A 39 -3.75 -1.22 -2.34
C LYS A 39 -4.22 -2.56 -2.90
N GLN A 40 -3.33 -3.52 -3.16
CA GLN A 40 -3.76 -4.85 -3.64
C GLN A 40 -4.67 -5.58 -2.65
N VAL A 41 -4.38 -5.47 -1.35
CA VAL A 41 -5.23 -6.06 -0.31
C VAL A 41 -6.59 -5.37 -0.30
N HIS A 42 -6.62 -4.04 -0.42
CA HIS A 42 -7.85 -3.28 -0.53
C HIS A 42 -8.67 -3.67 -1.77
N ASP A 43 -8.07 -3.70 -2.95
CA ASP A 43 -8.78 -4.03 -4.21
C ASP A 43 -9.42 -5.43 -4.16
N ARG A 44 -8.81 -6.39 -3.42
CA ARG A 44 -9.35 -7.75 -3.27
C ARG A 44 -10.37 -7.93 -2.15
N ARG A 45 -10.28 -7.13 -1.07
CA ARG A 45 -11.04 -7.36 0.17
C ARG A 45 -11.90 -6.19 0.61
N GLY A 46 -11.78 -5.03 0.00
CA GLY A 46 -12.47 -3.80 0.39
C GLY A 46 -12.13 -3.31 1.80
N PHE A 47 -11.00 -3.73 2.39
CA PHE A 47 -10.80 -3.61 3.85
C PHE A 47 -10.87 -2.16 4.37
N SER A 48 -10.38 -1.18 3.58
CA SER A 48 -10.44 0.23 3.98
C SER A 48 -11.86 0.76 4.11
N HIS A 49 -12.84 0.24 3.37
CA HIS A 49 -14.24 0.61 3.54
C HIS A 49 -14.79 0.13 4.88
N GLY A 50 -14.49 -1.12 5.24
CA GLY A 50 -14.85 -1.66 6.56
C GLY A 50 -14.19 -0.88 7.70
N PHE A 51 -12.91 -0.50 7.53
CA PHE A 51 -12.20 0.30 8.52
C PHE A 51 -12.76 1.73 8.63
N ALA A 52 -13.09 2.35 7.49
CA ALA A 52 -13.70 3.68 7.45
C ALA A 52 -15.07 3.71 8.14
N ALA A 53 -15.87 2.64 8.00
CA ALA A 53 -17.16 2.53 8.68
C ALA A 53 -17.05 2.50 10.22
N CYS A 54 -15.88 2.10 10.76
CA CYS A 54 -15.62 2.13 12.20
C CYS A 54 -15.21 3.52 12.72
N ILE A 55 -14.89 4.46 11.84
CA ILE A 55 -14.39 5.78 12.20
C ILE A 55 -15.54 6.78 12.10
N ARG A 56 -15.86 7.45 13.22
CA ARG A 56 -16.75 8.62 13.18
C ARG A 56 -15.96 9.79 12.61
N ASP A 57 -16.34 10.24 11.42
CA ASP A 57 -15.73 11.42 10.81
C ASP A 57 -16.33 12.69 11.43
N GLU A 58 -15.54 13.35 12.28
CA GLU A 58 -15.92 14.61 12.94
C GLU A 58 -15.44 15.84 12.18
N ARG A 59 -14.77 15.66 11.03
CA ARG A 59 -14.28 16.77 10.23
C ARG A 59 -15.46 17.55 9.68
N HIS A 60 -15.38 18.88 9.78
CA HIS A 60 -16.44 19.76 9.33
C HIS A 60 -16.57 19.71 7.80
N PRO A 61 -17.75 19.35 7.23
CA PRO A 61 -17.91 19.08 5.80
C PRO A 61 -17.49 20.21 4.85
N ALA A 62 -17.49 21.46 5.31
CA ALA A 62 -17.06 22.61 4.51
C ALA A 62 -15.53 22.66 4.25
N PHE A 63 -14.72 21.80 4.88
CA PHE A 63 -13.26 21.80 4.78
C PHE A 63 -12.66 20.45 4.37
N VAL A 64 -13.46 19.52 3.84
CA VAL A 64 -13.05 18.16 3.43
C VAL A 64 -13.12 18.00 1.91
#